data_AF-A0A940FYL1-F1
#
_entry.id   AF-A0A940FYL1-F1
#
_cell.length_a   1.000
_cell.length_b   1.000
_cell.length_c   1.000
_cell.angle_alpha   90.00
_cell.angle_beta   90.00
_cell.angle_gamma   90.00
#
_symmetry.space_group_name_H-M   'P 1'
#
loop_
_entity.id
_entity.type
_entity.pdbx_description
1 polymer ?
#
loop_
_entity_poly.entity_id
_entity_poly.type
_entity_poly.pdbx_seq_one_letter_code
_entity_poly.pdbx_strand_id
1 'polypeptide(L)'
;MMDRRDLLKIGVATPVALGFPAVLRAATAGISLWVRDDRFDAAQPAAALSRSATLIDGDVTPLWTGMLDDAWRKRGFVVAGVTGSDALFVLEQLAWSRGRRVIERSEIAPAKDMIERSEVRPASDGRPALVRWIIAPVHPSVTA
;
A
#
# COMPACT_ATOMS: atom_id res chain seq x y z
N MET A 1 28.93 13.61 28.76
CA MET A 1 28.96 13.70 27.28
C MET A 1 28.77 12.28 26.77
N MET A 2 27.51 11.88 26.60
CA MET A 2 27.15 10.51 26.23
C MET A 2 27.21 10.35 24.70
N ASP A 3 27.84 9.25 24.26
CA ASP A 3 28.03 8.91 22.86
C ASP A 3 26.78 8.20 22.30
N ARG A 4 26.56 8.37 21.00
CA ARG A 4 25.34 8.04 20.23
C ARG A 4 25.12 6.53 20.09
N ARG A 5 26.07 5.73 20.57
CA ARG A 5 26.10 4.27 20.42
C ARG A 5 25.52 3.50 21.61
N ASP A 6 25.18 4.17 22.71
CA ASP A 6 24.51 3.54 23.86
C ASP A 6 22.98 3.47 23.72
N LEU A 7 22.39 4.05 22.66
CA LEU A 7 20.94 4.03 22.42
C LEU A 7 20.43 2.80 21.65
N LEU A 8 21.28 1.82 21.33
CA LEU A 8 20.91 0.61 20.59
C LEU A 8 20.90 -0.67 21.45
N LYS A 9 20.66 -0.50 22.76
CA LYS A 9 20.49 -1.60 23.72
C LYS A 9 19.26 -1.41 24.61
N ILE A 10 18.06 -1.37 24.03
CA ILE A 10 16.76 -1.63 24.70
C ILE A 10 15.81 -1.99 23.54
N GLY A 11 15.04 -3.08 23.48
CA GLY A 11 14.76 -4.20 24.36
C GLY A 11 13.67 -5.04 23.67
N VAL A 12 13.73 -6.36 23.76
CA VAL A 12 12.65 -7.26 23.32
C VAL A 12 11.48 -7.04 24.27
N ALA A 13 10.50 -6.23 23.84
CA ALA A 13 9.25 -6.04 24.55
C ALA A 13 8.19 -6.95 23.93
N THR A 14 7.85 -8.02 24.65
CA THR A 14 6.64 -8.83 24.44
C THR A 14 5.43 -7.88 24.43
N PRO A 15 4.60 -7.84 23.37
CA PRO A 15 3.43 -6.97 23.40
C PRO A 15 2.39 -7.56 24.35
N VAL A 16 2.26 -6.94 25.51
CA VAL A 16 1.08 -7.05 26.39
C VAL A 16 -0.13 -6.60 25.57
N ALA A 17 -1.13 -7.47 25.49
CA ALA A 17 -2.37 -7.26 24.76
C ALA A 17 -3.22 -6.15 25.38
N LEU A 18 -2.95 -4.89 25.03
CA LEU A 18 -3.84 -3.77 25.25
C LEU A 18 -3.78 -2.84 24.03
N GLY A 19 -4.80 -2.95 23.16
CA GLY A 19 -5.13 -1.88 22.22
C GLY A 19 -4.31 -1.79 20.93
N PHE A 20 -3.91 -2.91 20.32
CA PHE A 20 -3.58 -2.88 18.89
C PHE A 20 -4.83 -2.43 18.12
N PRO A 21 -4.78 -1.33 17.33
CA PRO A 21 -5.96 -0.85 16.63
C PRO A 21 -6.46 -1.98 15.71
N ALA A 22 -7.75 -2.25 15.74
CA ALA A 22 -8.42 -3.23 14.87
C ALA A 22 -8.10 -3.03 13.36
N VAL A 23 -7.58 -1.84 13.00
CA VAL A 23 -6.98 -1.50 11.71
C VAL A 23 -5.86 -2.46 11.30
N LEU A 24 -4.98 -2.88 12.23
CA LEU A 24 -3.93 -3.87 11.96
C LEU A 24 -4.50 -5.29 11.80
N ARG A 25 -5.68 -5.57 12.35
CA ARG A 25 -6.38 -6.85 12.15
C ARG A 25 -7.13 -6.90 10.81
N ALA A 26 -7.54 -5.75 10.28
CA ALA A 26 -8.02 -5.64 8.90
C ALA A 26 -6.89 -5.82 7.87
N ALA A 27 -5.64 -5.55 8.25
CA ALA A 27 -4.47 -5.80 7.40
C ALA A 27 -4.15 -7.30 7.23
N THR A 28 -4.71 -8.19 8.06
CA THR A 28 -4.65 -9.66 7.85
C THR A 28 -5.91 -10.23 7.19
N ALA A 29 -6.93 -9.41 6.93
CA ALA A 29 -8.09 -9.80 6.14
C ALA A 29 -7.73 -9.70 4.64
N GLY A 30 -7.69 -10.85 3.97
CA GLY A 30 -7.11 -11.01 2.63
C GLY A 30 -7.45 -9.91 1.64
N ILE A 31 -6.41 -9.39 1.00
CA ILE A 31 -6.49 -8.33 -0.02
C ILE A 31 -7.52 -8.77 -1.07
N SER A 32 -8.54 -7.95 -1.29
CA SER A 32 -9.60 -8.26 -2.26
C SER A 32 -9.08 -8.07 -3.68
N LEU A 33 -8.29 -7.01 -3.88
CA LEU A 33 -7.71 -6.67 -5.17
C LEU A 33 -6.27 -6.19 -4.99
N TRP A 34 -5.38 -6.75 -5.79
CA TRP A 34 -4.04 -6.22 -6.00
C TRP A 34 -3.96 -5.37 -7.27
N VAL A 35 -3.37 -4.18 -7.19
CA VAL A 35 -3.16 -3.27 -8.32
C VAL A 35 -1.66 -3.15 -8.60
N ARG A 36 -1.26 -3.29 -9.87
CA ARG A 36 0.11 -3.04 -10.30
C ARG A 36 0.13 -2.05 -11.46
N ASP A 37 1.03 -1.10 -11.39
CA ASP A 37 1.30 -0.12 -12.44
C ASP A 37 2.37 -0.66 -13.40
N ASP A 38 2.04 -0.81 -14.69
CA ASP A 38 2.91 -1.42 -15.71
C ASP A 38 4.06 -0.50 -16.16
N ARG A 39 3.95 0.80 -15.91
CA ARG A 39 5.02 1.79 -16.05
C ARG A 39 6.24 1.44 -15.22
N PHE A 40 6.06 0.59 -14.21
CA PHE A 40 7.10 0.13 -13.32
C PHE A 40 7.31 -1.37 -13.45
N ASP A 41 8.57 -1.77 -13.58
CA ASP A 41 8.96 -3.17 -13.43
C ASP A 41 8.95 -3.51 -11.94
N ALA A 42 7.76 -3.80 -11.42
CA ALA A 42 7.52 -4.20 -10.05
C ALA A 42 7.09 -5.67 -10.00
N ALA A 43 7.62 -6.40 -9.01
CA ALA A 43 7.27 -7.79 -8.78
C ALA A 43 5.77 -7.93 -8.51
N GLN A 44 5.16 -8.97 -9.08
CA GLN A 44 3.80 -9.37 -8.69
C GLN A 44 3.81 -9.85 -7.23
N PRO A 45 2.71 -9.63 -6.48
CA PRO A 45 2.58 -10.22 -5.16
C PRO A 45 2.54 -11.74 -5.32
N ALA A 46 2.94 -12.46 -4.28
CA ALA A 46 2.65 -13.88 -4.23
C ALA A 46 1.12 -14.08 -4.36
N ALA A 47 0.69 -14.96 -5.27
CA ALA A 47 -0.73 -15.21 -5.57
C ALA A 47 -1.58 -15.56 -4.32
N ALA A 48 -0.94 -15.99 -3.23
CA ALA A 48 -1.59 -16.26 -1.95
C ALA A 48 -2.08 -15.00 -1.21
N LEU A 49 -1.66 -13.79 -1.60
CA LEU A 49 -1.95 -12.56 -0.86
C LEU A 49 -3.25 -11.86 -1.27
N SER A 50 -3.75 -12.09 -2.50
CA SER A 50 -4.91 -11.39 -3.05
C SER A 50 -5.87 -12.30 -3.80
N ARG A 51 -7.18 -12.04 -3.73
CA ARG A 51 -8.19 -12.80 -4.50
C ARG A 51 -8.17 -12.51 -6.00
N SER A 52 -7.73 -11.33 -6.39
CA SER A 52 -7.66 -10.89 -7.78
C SER A 52 -6.54 -9.87 -7.94
N ALA A 53 -6.00 -9.77 -9.15
CA ALA A 53 -4.97 -8.79 -9.51
C ALA A 53 -5.35 -8.09 -10.82
N THR A 54 -4.99 -6.81 -10.94
CA THR A 54 -5.23 -6.00 -12.13
C THR A 54 -4.04 -5.08 -12.42
N LEU A 55 -3.94 -4.66 -13.69
CA LEU A 55 -2.91 -3.74 -14.16
C LEU A 55 -3.50 -2.36 -14.44
N ILE A 56 -2.69 -1.33 -14.25
CA ILE A 56 -2.93 0.05 -14.70
C ILE A 56 -1.67 0.56 -15.41
N ASP A 57 -1.80 1.58 -16.24
CA ASP A 57 -0.68 2.29 -16.90
C ASP A 57 -0.66 3.75 -16.44
N GLY A 58 -0.67 3.94 -15.12
CA GLY A 58 -0.88 5.25 -14.48
C GLY A 58 -2.30 5.83 -14.58
N ASP A 59 -3.09 5.48 -15.60
CA ASP A 59 -4.50 5.85 -15.65
C ASP A 59 -5.34 4.93 -14.76
N VAL A 60 -5.89 5.52 -13.70
CA VAL A 60 -6.72 4.83 -12.71
C VAL A 60 -8.21 4.82 -13.09
N THR A 61 -8.59 5.52 -14.16
CA THR A 61 -9.99 5.68 -14.58
C THR A 61 -10.66 4.33 -14.87
N PRO A 62 -10.09 3.43 -15.67
CA PRO A 62 -10.73 2.14 -15.96
C PRO A 62 -10.90 1.27 -14.71
N LEU A 63 -9.91 1.31 -13.82
CA LEU A 63 -9.96 0.62 -12.52
C LEU A 63 -11.08 1.19 -11.63
N TRP A 64 -11.21 2.52 -11.60
CA TRP A 64 -12.22 3.20 -10.82
C TRP A 64 -13.64 2.88 -11.30
N THR A 65 -13.93 3.16 -12.56
CA THR A 65 -15.28 3.05 -13.12
C THR A 65 -15.71 1.60 -13.33
N GLY A 66 -14.76 0.71 -13.61
CA GLY A 66 -15.04 -0.70 -13.88
C GLY A 66 -15.14 -1.58 -12.63
N MET A 67 -14.60 -1.14 -11.50
CA MET A 67 -14.49 -2.02 -10.32
C MET A 67 -14.60 -1.29 -8.98
N LEU A 68 -13.75 -0.29 -8.72
CA LEU A 68 -13.61 0.25 -7.37
C LEU A 68 -14.83 1.04 -6.90
N ASP A 69 -15.51 1.80 -7.79
CA ASP A 69 -16.69 2.57 -7.42
C ASP A 69 -17.75 1.68 -6.77
N ASP A 70 -18.09 0.58 -7.44
CA ASP A 70 -19.10 -0.38 -7.00
C ASP A 70 -18.61 -1.22 -5.82
N ALA A 71 -17.35 -1.66 -5.84
CA ALA A 71 -16.79 -2.50 -4.78
C ALA A 71 -16.70 -1.75 -3.45
N TRP A 72 -16.30 -0.47 -3.45
CA TRP A 72 -16.17 0.32 -2.23
C TRP A 72 -17.50 0.80 -1.65
N ARG A 73 -18.61 0.75 -2.41
CA ARG A 73 -19.97 0.88 -1.83
C ARG A 73 -20.32 -0.29 -0.91
N LYS A 74 -19.73 -1.47 -1.13
CA LYS A 74 -19.90 -2.66 -0.31
C LYS A 74 -18.93 -2.64 0.89
N ARG A 75 -19.30 -3.34 1.96
CA ARG A 75 -18.45 -3.49 3.15
C ARG A 75 -17.23 -4.38 2.86
N GLY A 76 -16.12 -4.15 3.57
CA GLY A 76 -15.01 -5.10 3.66
C GLY A 76 -14.05 -5.18 2.47
N PHE A 77 -14.15 -4.32 1.46
CA PHE A 77 -13.28 -4.40 0.28
C PHE A 77 -11.94 -3.67 0.51
N VAL A 78 -10.85 -4.44 0.56
CA VAL A 78 -9.47 -3.95 0.78
C VAL A 78 -8.67 -4.05 -0.51
N VAL A 79 -8.00 -2.96 -0.87
CA VAL A 79 -7.18 -2.87 -2.08
C VAL A 79 -5.74 -2.62 -1.66
N ALA A 80 -4.81 -3.37 -2.24
CA ALA A 80 -3.39 -3.11 -2.09
C ALA A 80 -2.75 -2.99 -3.46
N GLY A 81 -1.57 -2.39 -3.53
CA GLY A 81 -0.89 -2.29 -4.79
C GLY A 81 0.46 -1.64 -4.75
N VAL A 82 1.05 -1.56 -5.93
CA VAL A 82 2.31 -0.87 -6.22
C VAL A 82 2.09 0.00 -7.44
N THR A 83 2.21 1.32 -7.26
CA THR A 83 1.99 2.32 -8.31
C THR A 83 2.93 3.51 -8.15
N GLY A 84 2.98 4.39 -9.16
CA GLY A 84 3.56 5.71 -8.98
C GLY A 84 2.81 6.54 -7.92
N SER A 85 3.52 7.46 -7.27
CA SER A 85 2.96 8.40 -6.28
C SER A 85 1.86 9.30 -6.86
N ASP A 86 1.92 9.58 -8.16
CA ASP A 86 0.92 10.29 -8.95
C ASP A 86 -0.41 9.52 -9.00
N ALA A 87 -0.38 8.25 -9.38
CA ALA A 87 -1.56 7.39 -9.46
C ALA A 87 -2.15 7.12 -8.07
N LEU A 88 -1.30 6.90 -7.06
CA LEU A 88 -1.73 6.73 -5.67
C LEU A 88 -2.46 7.98 -5.15
N PHE A 89 -1.98 9.18 -5.49
CA PHE A 89 -2.65 10.42 -5.09
C PHE A 89 -4.09 10.45 -5.59
N VAL A 90 -4.34 10.11 -6.85
CA VAL A 90 -5.70 10.05 -7.42
C VAL A 90 -6.55 8.98 -6.72
N LEU A 91 -6.00 7.77 -6.54
CA LEU A 91 -6.69 6.68 -5.85
C LEU A 91 -7.06 7.06 -4.41
N GLU A 92 -6.20 7.79 -3.70
CA GLU A 92 -6.47 8.25 -2.34
C GLU A 92 -7.64 9.23 -2.31
N GLN A 93 -7.71 10.19 -3.24
CA GLN A 93 -8.84 11.11 -3.33
C GLN A 93 -10.16 10.38 -3.61
N LEU A 94 -10.14 9.43 -4.55
CA LEU A 94 -11.30 8.59 -4.86
C LEU A 94 -11.71 7.72 -3.67
N ALA A 95 -10.74 7.15 -2.95
CA ALA A 95 -10.96 6.35 -1.75
C ALA A 95 -11.65 7.14 -0.64
N TRP A 96 -11.23 8.38 -0.40
CA TRP A 96 -11.84 9.25 0.60
C TRP A 96 -13.33 9.47 0.32
N SER A 97 -13.72 9.64 -0.94
CA SER A 97 -15.13 9.79 -1.34
C SER A 97 -16.00 8.56 -1.00
N ARG A 98 -15.39 7.41 -0.70
CA ARG A 98 -16.06 6.15 -0.33
C ARG A 98 -15.75 5.68 1.09
N GLY A 99 -15.27 6.57 1.96
CA GLY A 99 -14.97 6.23 3.36
C GLY A 99 -13.85 5.19 3.48
N ARG A 100 -12.90 5.22 2.55
CA ARG A 100 -11.68 4.43 2.54
C ARG A 100 -10.48 5.35 2.73
N ARG A 101 -9.38 4.85 3.28
CA ARG A 101 -8.12 5.58 3.43
C ARG A 101 -6.93 4.68 3.15
N VAL A 102 -5.83 5.30 2.74
CA VAL A 102 -4.52 4.67 2.74
C VAL A 102 -4.12 4.43 4.19
N ILE A 103 -3.95 3.16 4.57
CA ILE A 103 -3.55 2.73 5.93
C ILE A 103 -2.09 2.29 6.00
N GLU A 104 -1.49 1.97 4.85
CA GLU A 104 -0.08 1.64 4.70
C GLU A 104 0.44 2.31 3.43
N ARG A 105 1.62 2.92 3.52
CA ARG A 105 2.33 3.55 2.41
C ARG A 105 3.83 3.37 2.64
N SER A 106 4.55 2.88 1.64
CA SER A 106 6.00 2.74 1.68
C SER A 106 6.58 2.94 0.29
N GLU A 107 7.53 3.86 0.18
CA GLU A 107 8.29 4.04 -1.05
C GLU A 107 9.22 2.82 -1.24
N ILE A 108 9.32 2.34 -2.48
CA ILE A 108 10.15 1.19 -2.84
C ILE A 108 11.01 1.53 -4.05
N ALA A 109 12.19 0.92 -4.13
CA ALA A 109 13.01 1.01 -5.34
C ALA A 109 12.38 0.18 -6.47
N PRO A 110 12.43 0.64 -7.73
CA PRO A 110 12.00 -0.18 -8.86
C PRO A 110 12.91 -1.40 -9.01
N ALA A 111 12.39 -2.54 -9.50
CA ALA A 111 13.15 -3.79 -9.52
C ALA A 111 14.43 -3.69 -10.37
N LYS A 112 14.38 -2.89 -11.44
CA LYS A 112 15.54 -2.62 -12.30
C LYS A 112 16.70 -1.93 -11.57
N ASP A 113 16.40 -1.03 -10.63
CA ASP A 113 17.43 -0.39 -9.80
C ASP A 113 17.96 -1.31 -8.70
N MET A 114 17.18 -2.30 -8.28
CA MET A 114 17.57 -3.28 -7.27
C MET A 114 18.66 -4.25 -7.77
N ILE A 115 18.71 -4.50 -9.09
CA ILE A 115 19.77 -5.30 -9.72
C ILE A 115 21.06 -4.49 -9.87
N GLU A 116 20.97 -3.15 -9.95
CA GLU A 116 22.10 -2.29 -10.28
C GLU A 116 22.73 -1.54 -9.10
N ARG A 117 22.06 -1.36 -7.94
CA ARG A 117 22.59 -0.51 -6.84
C ARG A 117 22.28 -0.96 -5.41
N SER A 118 23.32 -0.98 -4.57
CA SER A 118 23.29 -1.10 -3.09
C SER A 118 22.94 0.20 -2.36
N GLU A 119 22.53 1.25 -3.06
CA GLU A 119 22.19 2.56 -2.50
C GLU A 119 20.85 3.05 -3.06
N VAL A 120 19.88 3.27 -2.17
CA VAL A 120 18.57 3.87 -2.50
C VAL A 120 18.81 5.34 -2.84
N ARG A 121 18.86 5.63 -4.15
CA ARG A 121 18.96 6.99 -4.66
C ARG A 121 17.55 7.50 -4.98
N PRO A 122 17.16 8.72 -4.56
CA PRO A 122 15.87 9.29 -4.94
C PRO A 122 15.80 9.39 -6.48
N ALA A 123 14.64 9.05 -7.04
CA ALA A 123 14.36 9.13 -8.47
C ALA A 123 14.69 10.54 -8.97
N SER A 124 15.81 10.66 -9.70
CA SER A 124 16.36 11.93 -10.20
C SER A 124 16.02 12.16 -11.67
N ASP A 125 15.15 11.31 -12.23
CA ASP A 125 14.76 11.25 -13.63
C ASP A 125 13.38 11.88 -13.91
N GLY A 126 12.78 12.53 -12.90
CA GLY A 126 11.46 13.15 -13.02
C GLY A 126 10.30 12.14 -13.03
N ARG A 127 10.57 10.85 -12.82
CA ARG A 127 9.50 9.84 -12.67
C ARG A 127 8.88 9.94 -11.27
N PRO A 128 7.57 9.66 -11.15
CA PRO A 128 6.93 9.57 -9.84
C PRO A 128 7.57 8.43 -9.04
N ALA A 129 7.76 8.65 -7.74
CA ALA A 129 8.29 7.64 -6.84
C ALA A 129 7.40 6.39 -6.86
N LEU A 130 8.01 5.21 -6.88
CA LEU A 130 7.27 3.95 -6.80
C LEU A 130 6.86 3.70 -5.35
N VAL A 131 5.57 3.45 -5.13
CA VAL A 131 4.99 3.34 -3.79
C VAL A 131 4.19 2.06 -3.68
N ARG A 132 4.45 1.30 -2.62
CA ARG A 132 3.59 0.21 -2.14
C ARG A 132 2.57 0.77 -1.15
N TRP A 133 1.31 0.36 -1.27
CA TRP A 133 0.24 0.93 -0.46
C TRP A 133 -0.89 -0.07 -0.17
N ILE A 134 -1.69 0.23 0.86
CA ILE A 134 -2.93 -0.46 1.19
C ILE A 134 -4.03 0.57 1.49
N ILE A 135 -5.18 0.40 0.84
CA ILE A 135 -6.41 1.18 1.05
C ILE A 135 -7.47 0.29 1.71
N ALA A 136 -8.01 0.74 2.84
CA ALA A 136 -8.97 -0.01 3.64
C ALA A 136 -10.09 0.88 4.21
N PRO A 137 -11.20 0.28 4.71
CA PRO A 137 -12.25 1.00 5.43
C PRO A 137 -11.74 1.70 6.70
N VAL A 138 -12.19 2.95 6.92
CA VAL A 138 -11.79 3.76 8.08
C VAL A 138 -12.53 3.39 9.36
N HIS A 139 -13.76 2.88 9.25
CA HIS A 139 -14.65 2.65 10.40
C HIS A 139 -14.96 1.16 10.60
N PRO A 140 -14.94 0.63 11.84
CA PRO A 140 -15.24 -0.78 12.14
C PRO A 140 -16.66 -1.21 11.72
N SER A 141 -17.60 -0.27 11.60
CA SER A 141 -18.93 -0.52 11.00
C SER A 141 -18.90 -0.77 9.50
N VAL A 142 -17.74 -0.88 8.87
CA VAL A 142 -17.58 -1.20 7.43
C VAL A 142 -16.66 -2.43 7.25
N THR A 143 -16.39 -3.14 8.34
CA THR A 143 -15.71 -4.44 8.32
C THR A 143 -16.69 -5.52 7.81
N ALA A 144 -16.14 -6.51 7.11
CA ALA A 144 -16.86 -7.62 6.47
C ALA A 144 -17.81 -8.35 7.43
#